data_AF-A0A914US70-F1
#
_entry.id   AF-A0A914US70-F1
#
_cell.length_a   1.000
_cell.length_b   1.000
_cell.length_c   1.000
_cell.angle_alpha   90.00
_cell.angle_beta   90.00
_cell.angle_gamma   90.00
#
_symmetry.space_group_name_H-M   'P 1'
#
loop_
_entity.id
_entity.type
_entity.pdbx_description
1 polymer ?
#
loop_
_entity_poly.entity_id
_entity_poly.type
_entity_poly.pdbx_seq_one_letter_code
_entity_poly.pdbx_strand_id
1 'polypeptide(L)'
;MKWTAVPMLIALWAAIDWTTAEQKDSCDHISTEAVRVMCQFLYEIDQRARADAQKEDPSQSVSVQHKKSAYDCMYLTCLCPYYNGSVIAQDGSCILENGKKLQRVTRKEYRRMSDEERSRFHAAMNQLKQSGEFDVIAAWHLNLPHGAHAGPAFAMWHREYSKR
;
A
#
# COMPACT_ATOMS: atom_id res chain seq x y z
N MET A 1 -5.54 -64.07 46.61
CA MET A 1 -4.23 -64.59 46.17
C MET A 1 -4.36 -65.04 44.72
N LYS A 2 -3.47 -64.53 43.86
CA LYS A 2 -3.24 -64.78 42.42
C LYS A 2 -3.59 -63.59 41.50
N TRP A 3 -2.55 -63.18 40.80
CA TRP A 3 -2.38 -62.05 39.89
C TRP A 3 -2.66 -62.44 38.43
N THR A 4 -2.53 -61.44 37.55
CA THR A 4 -2.48 -61.44 36.06
C THR A 4 -3.85 -61.16 35.41
N ALA A 5 -4.03 -60.24 34.46
CA ALA A 5 -3.11 -59.43 33.66
C ALA A 5 -3.79 -58.11 33.25
N VAL A 6 -2.99 -57.06 33.03
CA VAL A 6 -3.36 -55.85 32.28
C VAL A 6 -3.02 -56.12 30.81
N PRO A 7 -3.87 -55.72 29.85
CA PRO A 7 -3.34 -54.75 28.89
C PRO A 7 -4.35 -53.67 28.48
N MET A 8 -3.79 -52.48 28.26
CA MET A 8 -4.13 -51.54 27.19
C MET A 8 -5.59 -51.12 27.00
N LEU A 9 -5.86 -49.84 27.28
CA LEU A 9 -6.53 -48.96 26.30
C LEU A 9 -6.04 -47.51 26.57
N ILE A 10 -4.84 -47.24 26.08
CA ILE A 10 -4.36 -45.87 25.79
C ILE A 10 -4.86 -45.53 24.38
N ALA A 11 -5.19 -44.26 24.18
CA ALA A 11 -5.37 -43.54 22.91
C ALA A 11 -6.71 -43.72 22.16
N LEU A 12 -7.64 -42.82 22.47
CA LEU A 12 -8.48 -42.17 21.47
C LEU A 12 -8.29 -40.65 21.59
N TRP A 13 -7.05 -40.20 21.38
CA TRP A 13 -6.83 -38.87 20.81
C TRP A 13 -6.97 -39.06 19.30
N ALA A 14 -8.21 -38.97 18.81
CA ALA A 14 -8.41 -38.67 17.40
C ALA A 14 -7.75 -37.31 17.18
N ALA A 15 -6.56 -37.31 16.58
CA ALA A 15 -5.99 -36.13 15.99
C ALA A 15 -7.05 -35.61 15.01
N ILE A 16 -7.72 -34.52 15.41
CA ILE A 16 -8.37 -33.65 14.44
C ILE A 16 -7.20 -32.98 13.74
N ASP A 17 -6.63 -33.69 12.77
CA ASP A 17 -5.75 -33.07 11.78
C ASP A 17 -6.65 -32.11 11.01
N TRP A 18 -6.63 -30.85 11.44
CA TRP A 18 -7.01 -29.74 10.59
C TRP A 18 -5.95 -29.65 9.50
N THR A 19 -5.96 -30.60 8.55
CA THR A 19 -5.41 -30.33 7.23
C THR A 19 -6.26 -29.18 6.71
N THR A 20 -5.73 -27.97 6.76
CA THR A 20 -6.17 -26.90 5.87
C THR A 20 -5.95 -27.48 4.47
N ALA A 21 -7.02 -28.02 3.88
CA ALA A 21 -7.03 -28.31 2.46
C ALA A 21 -6.80 -26.95 1.80
N GLU A 22 -5.56 -26.70 1.37
CA GLU A 22 -5.27 -25.60 0.47
C GLU A 22 -6.05 -25.91 -0.79
N GLN A 23 -7.24 -25.30 -0.89
CA GLN A 23 -8.08 -25.44 -2.06
C GLN A 23 -7.32 -24.76 -3.20
N LYS A 24 -6.58 -25.58 -3.95
CA LYS A 24 -5.91 -25.18 -5.17
C LYS A 24 -7.00 -24.93 -6.21
N ASP A 25 -7.62 -23.76 -6.13
CA ASP A 25 -8.73 -23.37 -6.99
C ASP A 25 -8.23 -23.35 -8.45
N SER A 26 -8.51 -24.44 -9.17
CA SER A 26 -8.28 -24.51 -10.60
C SER A 26 -9.42 -23.73 -11.28
N CYS A 27 -9.06 -22.68 -12.00
CA CYS A 27 -9.98 -21.90 -12.82
C CYS A 27 -10.49 -22.66 -14.06
N ASP A 28 -10.09 -23.92 -14.26
CA ASP A 28 -10.37 -24.69 -15.49
C ASP A 28 -11.85 -25.02 -15.69
N HIS A 29 -12.63 -25.03 -14.60
CA HIS A 29 -14.08 -25.25 -14.62
C HIS A 29 -14.87 -24.09 -15.25
N ILE A 30 -14.25 -22.90 -15.41
CA ILE A 30 -14.90 -21.71 -15.95
C ILE A 30 -14.94 -21.81 -17.47
N SER A 31 -16.13 -21.89 -18.06
CA SER A 31 -16.33 -22.06 -19.51
C SER A 31 -16.00 -20.80 -20.32
N THR A 32 -16.26 -19.61 -19.77
CA THR A 32 -15.98 -18.33 -20.43
C THR A 32 -14.50 -17.99 -20.34
N GLU A 33 -13.83 -17.89 -21.48
CA GLU A 33 -12.40 -17.57 -21.57
C GLU A 33 -12.03 -16.28 -20.81
N ALA A 34 -12.78 -15.20 -21.01
CA ALA A 34 -12.52 -13.93 -20.33
C ALA A 34 -12.58 -14.04 -18.79
N VAL A 35 -13.52 -14.82 -18.26
CA VAL A 35 -13.67 -15.02 -16.82
C VAL A 35 -12.59 -15.97 -16.28
N ARG A 36 -12.22 -16.99 -17.06
CA ARG A 36 -11.12 -17.91 -16.73
C ARG A 36 -9.79 -17.16 -16.62
N VAL A 37 -9.48 -16.30 -17.59
CA VAL A 37 -8.26 -15.46 -17.58
C VAL A 37 -8.24 -14.55 -16.36
N MET A 38 -9.37 -13.92 -16.03
CA MET A 38 -9.47 -13.07 -14.84
C MET A 38 -9.27 -13.87 -13.54
N CYS A 39 -9.85 -15.07 -13.43
CA CYS A 39 -9.68 -15.96 -12.29
C CYS A 39 -8.20 -16.36 -12.11
N GLN A 40 -7.54 -16.80 -13.18
CA GLN A 40 -6.14 -17.19 -13.16
C GLN A 40 -5.26 -16.04 -12.71
N PHE A 41 -5.51 -14.85 -13.27
CA PHE A 41 -4.83 -13.62 -12.90
C PHE A 41 -4.99 -13.27 -11.41
N LEU A 42 -6.22 -13.28 -10.88
CA LEU A 42 -6.48 -12.98 -9.47
C LEU A 42 -5.83 -14.01 -8.54
N TYR A 43 -5.84 -15.28 -8.92
CA TYR A 43 -5.18 -16.35 -8.16
C TYR A 43 -3.67 -16.15 -8.11
N GLU A 44 -3.02 -15.87 -9.24
CA GLU A 44 -1.59 -15.59 -9.28
C GLU A 44 -1.20 -14.38 -8.39
N ILE A 45 -2.04 -13.35 -8.36
CA ILE A 45 -1.83 -12.17 -7.51
C ILE A 45 -1.93 -12.53 -6.03
N ASP A 46 -2.97 -13.27 -5.63
CA ASP A 46 -3.16 -13.71 -4.23
C ASP A 46 -1.96 -14.55 -3.75
N GLN A 47 -1.50 -15.48 -4.59
CA GLN A 47 -0.34 -16.32 -4.29
C GLN A 47 0.95 -15.50 -4.12
N ARG A 48 1.21 -14.53 -5.01
CA ARG A 48 2.37 -13.63 -4.88
C ARG A 48 2.30 -12.80 -3.59
N ALA A 49 1.13 -12.23 -3.29
CA ALA A 49 0.94 -11.42 -2.09
C ALA A 49 1.19 -12.23 -0.80
N ARG A 50 0.71 -13.48 -0.73
CA ARG A 50 0.97 -14.38 0.39
C ARG A 50 2.45 -14.75 0.51
N ALA A 51 3.10 -15.05 -0.62
CA ALA A 51 4.52 -15.38 -0.63
C ALA A 51 5.38 -14.19 -0.17
N ASP A 52 5.02 -12.96 -0.55
CA ASP A 52 5.73 -11.76 -0.10
C ASP A 52 5.48 -11.49 1.39
N ALA A 53 4.25 -11.67 1.88
CA ALA A 53 3.96 -11.56 3.32
C ALA A 53 4.73 -12.58 4.18
N GLN A 54 5.05 -13.76 3.62
CA GLN A 54 5.88 -14.76 4.31
C GLN A 54 7.38 -14.41 4.33
N LYS A 55 7.85 -13.53 3.43
CA LYS A 55 9.24 -13.04 3.43
C LYS A 55 9.46 -11.92 4.44
N GLU A 56 8.40 -11.29 4.92
CA GLU A 56 8.49 -10.30 5.99
C GLU A 56 8.66 -11.03 7.34
N ASP A 57 9.87 -11.00 7.91
CA ASP A 57 10.11 -11.49 9.27
C ASP A 57 9.41 -10.55 10.28
N PRO A 58 8.42 -11.03 11.07
CA PRO A 58 7.71 -10.21 12.06
C PRO A 58 8.62 -9.64 13.16
N SER A 59 9.83 -10.17 13.30
CA SER A 59 10.82 -9.79 14.32
C SER A 59 11.94 -8.90 13.78
N GLN A 60 12.11 -8.80 12.46
CA GLN A 60 12.92 -7.75 11.87
C GLN A 60 12.10 -6.47 11.83
N SER A 61 12.23 -5.67 12.90
CA SER A 61 12.13 -4.22 12.74
C SER A 61 13.20 -3.84 11.73
N VAL A 62 12.82 -3.76 10.46
CA VAL A 62 13.70 -3.37 9.37
C VAL A 62 14.18 -1.97 9.71
N SER A 63 15.35 -1.87 10.35
CA SER A 63 16.13 -0.66 10.46
C SER A 63 16.80 -0.42 9.11
N VAL A 64 16.01 -0.43 8.03
CA VAL A 64 16.39 0.33 6.85
C VAL A 64 16.46 1.74 7.39
N GLN A 65 17.66 2.33 7.34
CA GLN A 65 17.80 3.78 7.33
C GLN A 65 17.03 4.28 6.10
N HIS A 66 15.71 4.30 6.21
CA HIS A 66 14.85 5.01 5.30
C HIS A 66 15.27 6.45 5.56
N LYS A 67 16.05 7.03 4.65
CA LYS A 67 16.13 8.48 4.58
C LYS A 67 14.68 8.91 4.46
N LYS A 68 14.12 9.42 5.56
CA LYS A 68 12.75 9.91 5.58
C LYS A 68 12.63 10.84 4.38
N SER A 69 11.69 10.52 3.50
CA SER A 69 11.36 11.31 2.33
C SER A 69 10.08 12.09 2.62
N ALA A 70 9.80 13.10 1.80
CA ALA A 70 8.51 13.80 1.89
C ALA A 70 7.32 12.84 1.68
N TYR A 71 7.52 11.75 0.93
CA TYR A 71 6.49 10.76 0.61
C TYR A 71 6.04 9.92 1.81
N ASP A 72 6.87 9.84 2.86
CA ASP A 72 6.57 9.11 4.09
C ASP A 72 5.62 9.90 5.01
N CYS A 73 5.41 11.19 4.74
CA CYS A 73 4.59 12.05 5.57
C CYS A 73 3.09 11.91 5.28
N MET A 74 2.32 11.66 6.34
CA MET A 74 0.85 11.53 6.29
C MET A 74 0.10 12.78 6.75
N TYR A 75 0.79 13.76 7.34
CA TYR A 75 0.22 14.98 7.90
C TYR A 75 1.13 16.19 7.69
N LEU A 76 0.54 17.40 7.71
CA LEU A 76 1.22 18.64 7.31
C LEU A 76 2.44 18.97 8.16
N THR A 77 2.41 18.70 9.48
CA THR A 77 3.56 18.98 10.36
C THR A 77 4.79 18.14 9.99
N CYS A 78 4.61 16.89 9.54
CA CYS A 78 5.72 16.05 9.05
C CYS A 78 6.38 16.64 7.80
N LEU A 79 5.58 17.26 6.92
CA LEU A 79 6.08 17.87 5.68
C LEU A 79 6.86 19.17 5.91
N CYS A 80 6.77 19.75 7.10
CA CYS A 80 7.29 21.09 7.37
C CYS A 80 8.77 21.29 6.97
N PRO A 81 9.70 20.37 7.31
CA PRO A 81 11.10 20.53 6.94
C PRO A 81 11.34 20.53 5.41
N TYR A 82 10.50 19.83 4.64
CA TYR A 82 10.61 19.77 3.17
C TYR A 82 10.09 21.03 2.48
N TYR A 83 9.32 21.85 3.19
CA TYR A 83 8.88 23.18 2.73
C TYR A 83 9.75 24.31 3.29
N ASN A 84 10.91 23.99 3.88
CA ASN A 84 11.74 24.91 4.66
C ASN A 84 10.95 25.68 5.74
N GLY A 85 9.91 25.05 6.27
CA GLY A 85 9.08 25.64 7.31
C GLY A 85 9.64 25.40 8.71
N SER A 86 9.15 26.20 9.66
CA SER A 86 9.41 26.03 11.09
C SER A 86 8.16 25.56 11.81
N VAL A 87 8.31 24.56 12.69
CA VAL A 87 7.22 24.06 13.53
C VAL A 87 7.11 24.91 14.79
N ILE A 88 5.90 25.41 15.08
CA ILE A 88 5.58 26.15 16.30
C ILE A 88 5.26 25.14 17.40
N ALA A 89 6.07 25.13 18.46
CA ALA A 89 6.01 24.12 19.53
C ALA A 89 4.67 24.11 20.29
N GLN A 90 3.96 25.24 20.32
CA GLN A 90 2.72 25.41 21.10
C GLN A 90 1.50 24.74 20.45
N ASP A 91 1.36 24.80 19.12
CA ASP A 91 0.18 24.30 18.40
C ASP A 91 0.53 23.25 17.32
N GLY A 92 1.81 22.92 17.13
CA GLY A 92 2.28 21.98 16.12
C GLY A 92 2.11 22.49 14.68
N SER A 93 1.82 23.78 14.49
CA SER A 93 1.66 24.35 13.16
C SER A 93 2.99 24.53 12.44
N CYS A 94 2.96 24.41 11.12
CA CYS A 94 4.11 24.68 10.27
C CYS A 94 3.96 26.08 9.65
N ILE A 95 4.94 26.95 9.87
CA ILE A 95 5.02 28.29 9.27
C ILE A 95 6.10 28.27 8.19
N LEU A 96 5.73 28.63 6.97
CA LEU A 96 6.62 28.70 5.81
C LEU A 96 7.51 29.95 5.88
N GLU A 97 8.60 29.99 5.10
CA GLU A 97 9.53 31.13 5.04
C GLU A 97 8.83 32.47 4.75
N ASN A 98 7.71 32.43 4.00
CA ASN A 98 6.91 33.62 3.69
C ASN A 98 5.95 34.05 4.83
N GLY A 99 6.09 33.47 6.03
CA GLY A 99 5.26 33.74 7.20
C GLY A 99 3.87 33.12 7.17
N LYS A 100 3.49 32.40 6.10
CA LYS A 100 2.17 31.77 6.00
C LYS A 100 2.16 30.40 6.67
N LYS A 101 1.05 30.08 7.34
CA LYS A 101 0.80 28.74 7.88
C LYS A 101 0.55 27.75 6.73
N LEU A 102 1.26 26.63 6.75
CA LEU A 102 1.00 25.49 5.86
C LEU A 102 -0.38 24.92 6.19
N GLN A 103 -1.22 24.80 5.17
CA GLN A 103 -2.62 24.42 5.31
C GLN A 103 -3.03 23.45 4.21
N ARG A 104 -4.22 22.86 4.38
CA ARG A 104 -4.80 21.96 3.39
C ARG A 104 -5.11 22.73 2.10
N VAL A 105 -4.72 22.17 0.96
CA VAL A 105 -4.99 22.78 -0.34
C VAL A 105 -6.37 22.41 -0.88
N THR A 106 -6.95 23.31 -1.67
CA THR A 106 -8.18 23.05 -2.44
C THR A 106 -7.82 22.61 -3.85
N ARG A 107 -8.22 21.40 -4.24
CA ARG A 107 -8.10 20.91 -5.62
C ARG A 107 -9.24 21.48 -6.45
N LYS A 108 -8.93 22.40 -7.35
CA LYS A 108 -9.90 23.00 -8.27
C LYS A 108 -10.06 22.13 -9.51
N GLU A 109 -11.25 22.21 -10.11
CA GLU A 109 -11.46 21.68 -11.45
C GLU A 109 -10.66 22.51 -12.46
N TYR A 110 -9.97 21.85 -13.39
CA TYR A 110 -8.97 22.46 -14.28
C TYR A 110 -9.52 23.58 -15.18
N ARG A 111 -10.75 23.44 -15.70
CA ARG A 111 -11.43 24.45 -16.53
C ARG A 111 -11.93 25.64 -15.71
N ARG A 112 -12.00 25.52 -14.39
CA ARG A 112 -12.34 26.59 -13.44
C ARG A 112 -11.13 27.38 -12.95
N MET A 113 -9.91 26.98 -13.33
CA MET A 113 -8.69 27.72 -13.02
C MET A 113 -8.56 28.96 -13.90
N SER A 114 -8.03 30.05 -13.35
CA SER A 114 -7.57 31.19 -14.17
C SER A 114 -6.39 30.79 -15.06
N ASP A 115 -6.07 31.62 -16.06
CA ASP A 115 -4.95 31.35 -16.95
C ASP A 115 -3.61 31.37 -16.19
N GLU A 116 -3.46 32.24 -15.19
CA GLU A 116 -2.27 32.27 -14.32
C GLU A 116 -2.17 31.02 -13.45
N GLU A 117 -3.29 30.55 -12.88
CA GLU A 117 -3.34 29.31 -12.10
C GLU A 117 -2.94 28.11 -12.96
N ARG A 118 -3.48 28.03 -14.17
CA ARG A 118 -3.20 26.96 -15.13
C ARG A 118 -1.74 27.00 -15.61
N SER A 119 -1.19 28.19 -15.87
CA SER A 119 0.21 28.38 -16.22
C SER A 119 1.15 27.89 -15.12
N ARG A 120 0.89 28.28 -13.85
CA ARG A 120 1.68 27.78 -12.71
C ARG A 120 1.58 26.27 -12.53
N PHE A 121 0.38 25.69 -12.73
CA PHE A 121 0.20 24.24 -12.69
C PHE A 121 1.06 23.53 -13.74
N HIS A 122 1.03 23.99 -15.00
CA HIS A 122 1.87 23.40 -16.05
C HIS A 122 3.37 23.57 -15.79
N ALA A 123 3.79 24.74 -15.31
CA ALA A 123 5.18 24.96 -14.94
C ALA A 123 5.64 23.97 -13.86
N ALA A 124 4.82 23.76 -12.83
CA ALA A 124 5.11 22.79 -11.77
C ALA A 124 5.17 21.34 -12.30
N MET A 125 4.22 20.92 -13.15
CA MET A 125 4.23 19.58 -13.74
C MET A 125 5.47 19.35 -14.62
N ASN A 126 5.85 20.36 -15.41
CA ASN A 126 7.06 20.28 -16.23
C ASN A 126 8.32 20.21 -15.37
N GLN A 127 8.39 20.96 -14.27
CA GLN A 127 9.50 20.89 -13.33
C GLN A 127 9.62 19.50 -12.70
N LEU A 128 8.50 18.90 -12.27
CA LEU A 128 8.47 17.52 -11.75
C LEU A 128 8.96 16.50 -12.77
N LYS A 129 8.59 16.68 -14.04
CA LYS A 129 9.06 15.80 -15.12
C LYS A 129 10.55 15.99 -15.39
N GLN A 130 11.03 17.22 -15.42
CA GLN A 130 12.45 17.53 -15.67
C GLN A 130 13.36 17.08 -14.54
N SER A 131 12.89 17.11 -13.28
CA SER A 131 13.66 16.59 -12.14
C SER A 131 13.68 15.07 -12.05
N GLY A 132 12.84 14.38 -12.82
CA GLY A 132 12.66 12.92 -12.77
C GLY A 132 11.69 12.44 -11.68
N GLU A 133 11.22 13.32 -10.79
CA GLU A 133 10.29 12.96 -9.70
C GLU A 133 8.96 12.43 -10.24
N PHE A 134 8.47 12.98 -11.36
CA PHE A 134 7.27 12.46 -12.00
C PHE A 134 7.43 10.99 -12.42
N ASP A 135 8.61 10.59 -12.89
CA ASP A 135 8.87 9.23 -13.35
C ASP A 135 9.00 8.25 -12.19
N VAL A 136 9.57 8.70 -11.06
CA VAL A 136 9.59 7.92 -9.80
C VAL A 136 8.17 7.63 -9.34
N ILE A 137 7.31 8.65 -9.29
CA ILE A 137 5.91 8.50 -8.88
C ILE A 137 5.17 7.59 -9.87
N ALA A 138 5.33 7.81 -11.19
CA ALA A 138 4.69 6.99 -12.22
C ALA A 138 5.11 5.51 -12.13
N ALA A 139 6.38 5.23 -11.76
CA ALA A 139 6.86 3.87 -11.58
C ALA A 139 6.14 3.12 -10.45
N TRP A 140 5.68 3.81 -9.39
CA TRP A 140 4.89 3.17 -8.32
C TRP A 140 3.57 2.62 -8.83
N HIS A 141 2.91 3.34 -9.75
CA HIS A 141 1.68 2.85 -10.40
C HIS A 141 1.97 1.66 -11.32
N LEU A 142 3.02 1.75 -12.12
CA LEU A 142 3.45 0.68 -13.03
C LEU A 142 3.82 -0.62 -12.29
N ASN A 143 4.41 -0.51 -11.11
CA ASN A 143 4.88 -1.65 -10.32
C ASN A 143 3.79 -2.26 -9.41
N LEU A 144 2.63 -1.60 -9.26
CA LEU A 144 1.49 -2.09 -8.45
C LEU A 144 0.17 -2.16 -9.24
N PRO A 145 0.14 -2.71 -10.46
CA PRO A 145 -1.04 -2.63 -11.33
C PRO A 145 -2.27 -3.33 -10.75
N HIS A 146 -2.07 -4.34 -9.90
CA HIS A 146 -3.12 -5.27 -9.49
C HIS A 146 -3.89 -4.81 -8.25
N GLY A 147 -3.19 -4.48 -7.17
CA GLY A 147 -3.78 -3.90 -5.95
C GLY A 147 -4.34 -2.49 -6.19
N ALA A 148 -3.90 -1.82 -7.25
CA ALA A 148 -4.37 -0.49 -7.60
C ALA A 148 -5.67 -0.48 -8.42
N HIS A 149 -6.04 -1.51 -9.20
CA HIS A 149 -7.18 -1.43 -10.16
C HIS A 149 -8.28 -2.47 -10.01
N ALA A 150 -7.97 -3.72 -9.69
CA ALA A 150 -8.91 -4.84 -9.82
C ALA A 150 -9.41 -5.35 -8.45
N GLY A 151 -9.65 -4.44 -7.50
CA GLY A 151 -10.07 -4.81 -6.15
C GLY A 151 -10.56 -3.64 -5.30
N PRO A 152 -11.00 -3.92 -4.06
CA PRO A 152 -11.55 -2.91 -3.15
C PRO A 152 -10.54 -1.83 -2.76
N ALA A 153 -9.24 -2.10 -2.93
CA ALA A 153 -8.17 -1.14 -2.70
C ALA A 153 -8.07 -0.05 -3.77
N PHE A 154 -8.75 -0.14 -4.92
CA PHE A 154 -8.60 0.81 -6.04
C PHE A 154 -8.71 2.28 -5.60
N ALA A 155 -9.79 2.62 -4.90
CA ALA A 155 -10.05 4.00 -4.49
C ALA A 155 -9.07 4.47 -3.40
N MET A 156 -8.64 3.56 -2.52
CA MET A 156 -7.75 3.89 -1.41
C MET A 156 -6.31 4.07 -1.88
N TRP A 157 -5.83 3.18 -2.77
CA TRP A 157 -4.51 3.27 -3.37
C TRP A 157 -4.38 4.58 -4.16
N HIS A 158 -5.33 4.89 -5.05
CA HIS A 158 -5.28 6.11 -5.87
C HIS A 158 -5.45 7.40 -5.05
N ARG A 159 -6.17 7.35 -3.92
CA ARG A 159 -6.27 8.45 -2.96
C ARG A 159 -4.90 8.79 -2.37
N GLU A 160 -4.15 7.78 -1.93
CA GLU A 160 -2.82 7.99 -1.36
C GLU A 160 -1.81 8.37 -2.44
N TYR A 161 -1.84 7.69 -3.59
CA TYR A 161 -1.01 8.00 -4.76
C TYR A 161 -1.12 9.47 -5.15
N SER A 162 -2.34 10.00 -5.26
CA SER A 162 -2.56 11.40 -5.65
C SER A 162 -2.12 12.42 -4.59
N LYS A 163 -1.70 12.01 -3.39
CA LYS A 163 -1.19 12.91 -2.34
C LYS A 163 0.34 12.92 -2.28
N ARG A 164 1.01 11.97 -2.93
CA ARG A 164 2.46 11.92 -3.06
C ARG A 164 2.86 12.77 -4.25
#